data_AF-A0A6G2W2F8-F1
#
_entry.id   AF-A0A6G2W2F8-F1
#
_cell.length_a   1.000
_cell.length_b   1.000
_cell.length_c   1.000
_cell.angle_alpha   90.00
_cell.angle_beta   90.00
_cell.angle_gamma   90.00
#
_symmetry.space_group_name_H-M   'P 1'
#
loop_
_entity.id
_entity.type
_entity.pdbx_description
1 polymer ?
#
loop_
_entity_poly.entity_id
_entity_poly.type
_entity_poly.pdbx_seq_one_letter_code
_entity_poly.pdbx_strand_id
1 'polypeptide(L)'
;MDPVIGSEEPEPTPEPVSALELADARIPPRYRHARADHPQVTAWVDEIVCAGRPGPSGTRGIAEGPSLLIAGPTGTGKTHQAYGAVRALLAAGVRLRWEAVTAADLYARLRPRPGLDAERELHTLARCPLLLLDDIGAAKGSEWTEELTYRLINHRYEYLRPTLLTTNLPIPQLR
;
A
#
# COMPACT_ATOMS: atom_id res chain seq x y z
N MET A 1 35.00 29.21 -47.96
CA MET A 1 33.72 29.27 -47.23
C MET A 1 33.54 27.92 -46.59
N ASP A 2 33.99 27.77 -45.35
CA ASP A 2 33.85 26.53 -44.59
C ASP A 2 32.44 26.48 -43.97
N PRO A 3 31.75 25.33 -43.98
CA PRO A 3 30.45 25.21 -43.35
C PRO A 3 30.63 25.07 -41.84
N VAL A 4 29.94 25.94 -41.09
CA VAL A 4 29.79 25.84 -39.63
C VAL A 4 28.96 24.59 -39.32
N ILE A 5 29.59 23.59 -38.71
CA ILE A 5 28.89 22.44 -38.14
C ILE A 5 28.19 22.94 -36.88
N GLY A 6 26.86 23.00 -36.95
CA GLY A 6 26.02 23.29 -35.79
C GLY A 6 26.22 22.21 -34.74
N SER A 7 26.60 22.63 -33.54
CA SER A 7 26.58 21.81 -32.33
C SER A 7 25.12 21.51 -31.97
N GLU A 8 24.65 20.30 -32.23
CA GLU A 8 23.42 19.78 -31.62
C GLU A 8 23.65 19.71 -30.10
N GLU A 9 22.98 20.60 -29.37
CA GLU A 9 22.87 20.47 -27.92
C GLU A 9 22.16 19.14 -27.62
N PRO A 10 22.69 18.31 -26.70
CA PRO A 10 22.07 17.04 -26.37
C PRO A 10 20.68 17.31 -25.79
N GLU A 11 19.65 16.68 -26.37
CA GLU A 11 18.30 16.74 -25.82
C GLU A 11 18.32 16.39 -24.32
N PRO A 12 17.62 17.14 -23.47
CA PRO A 12 17.58 16.84 -22.05
C PRO A 12 16.94 15.46 -21.86
N THR A 13 17.76 14.50 -21.42
CA THR A 13 17.25 13.20 -20.97
C THR A 13 16.19 13.43 -19.90
N PRO A 14 14.98 12.87 -20.03
CA PRO A 14 13.93 13.09 -19.05
C PRO A 14 14.43 12.67 -17.66
N GLU A 15 14.28 13.56 -16.68
CA GLU A 15 14.63 13.26 -15.30
C GLU A 15 13.90 11.97 -14.86
N PRO A 16 14.58 11.07 -14.12
CA PRO A 16 13.96 9.83 -13.70
C PRO A 16 12.77 10.11 -12.77
N VAL A 17 11.57 9.72 -13.22
CA VAL A 17 10.33 9.84 -12.43
C VAL A 17 10.53 9.19 -11.06
N SER A 18 10.27 9.95 -10.01
CA SER A 18 10.46 9.50 -8.63
C SER A 18 9.44 8.42 -8.27
N ALA A 19 9.80 7.55 -7.31
CA ALA A 19 8.88 6.52 -6.82
C ALA A 19 7.61 7.10 -6.18
N LEU A 20 7.70 8.33 -5.66
CA LEU A 20 6.56 9.04 -5.10
C LEU A 20 5.59 9.50 -6.19
N GLU A 21 6.10 10.03 -7.31
CA GLU A 21 5.26 10.42 -8.45
C GLU A 21 4.54 9.23 -9.08
N LEU A 22 5.26 8.10 -9.23
CA LEU A 22 4.64 6.84 -9.71
C LEU A 22 3.55 6.34 -8.75
N ALA A 23 3.74 6.53 -7.44
CA ALA A 23 2.72 6.19 -6.46
C ALA A 23 1.53 7.14 -6.50
N ASP A 24 1.75 8.46 -6.63
CA ASP A 24 0.68 9.46 -6.69
C ASP A 24 -0.26 9.23 -7.89
N ALA A 25 0.23 8.61 -8.98
CA ALA A 25 -0.60 8.16 -10.09
C ALA A 25 -1.58 7.01 -9.71
N ARG A 26 -1.18 6.13 -8.77
CA ARG A 26 -2.00 5.02 -8.25
C ARG A 26 -2.86 5.41 -7.04
N ILE A 27 -2.48 6.46 -6.32
CA ILE A 27 -3.20 6.96 -5.15
C ILE A 27 -4.43 7.77 -5.60
N PRO A 28 -5.63 7.53 -5.01
CA PRO A 28 -6.81 8.33 -5.31
C PRO A 28 -6.54 9.83 -5.12
N PRO A 29 -7.06 10.72 -6.00
CA PRO A 29 -6.72 12.15 -5.99
C PRO A 29 -6.78 12.83 -4.63
N ARG A 30 -7.80 12.48 -3.82
CA ARG A 30 -8.02 13.04 -2.49
C ARG A 30 -6.92 12.69 -1.45
N TYR A 31 -6.07 11.71 -1.72
CA TYR A 31 -5.01 11.25 -0.82
C TYR A 31 -3.59 11.46 -1.37
N ARG A 32 -3.43 12.05 -2.56
CA ARG A 32 -2.11 12.31 -3.19
C ARG A 32 -1.21 13.25 -2.39
N HIS A 33 -1.79 14.01 -1.45
CA HIS A 33 -1.04 14.88 -0.54
C HIS A 33 -1.11 14.40 0.91
N ALA A 34 -1.50 13.15 1.13
CA ALA A 34 -1.69 12.62 2.47
C ALA A 34 -0.40 12.58 3.28
N ARG A 35 -0.49 12.89 4.58
CA ARG A 35 0.64 12.90 5.51
C ARG A 35 0.35 11.98 6.70
N ALA A 36 1.37 11.20 7.07
CA ALA A 36 1.38 10.49 8.35
C ALA A 36 1.87 11.46 9.43
N ASP A 37 0.97 11.90 10.31
CA ASP A 37 1.27 12.79 11.43
C ASP A 37 0.91 12.16 12.79
N HIS A 38 0.17 11.05 12.78
CA HIS A 38 -0.16 10.32 13.99
C HIS A 38 1.08 9.57 14.52
N PRO A 39 1.44 9.70 15.81
CA PRO A 39 2.69 9.15 16.35
C PRO A 39 2.88 7.64 16.14
N GLN A 40 1.80 6.86 16.25
CA GLN A 40 1.87 5.41 16.00
C GLN A 40 2.10 5.06 14.53
N VAL A 41 1.62 5.92 13.61
CA VAL A 41 1.79 5.71 12.17
C VAL A 41 3.23 6.07 11.78
N THR A 42 3.75 7.18 12.30
CA THR A 42 5.16 7.56 12.06
C THR A 42 6.12 6.53 12.67
N ALA A 43 5.86 6.07 13.89
CA ALA A 43 6.66 5.01 14.51
C ALA A 43 6.65 3.70 13.70
N TRP A 44 5.50 3.32 13.16
CA TRP A 44 5.39 2.15 12.27
C TRP A 44 6.19 2.36 10.98
N VAL A 45 6.15 3.55 10.37
CA VAL A 45 6.97 3.86 9.19
C VAL A 45 8.46 3.69 9.51
N ASP A 46 8.93 4.25 10.63
CA ASP A 46 10.32 4.18 11.04
C ASP A 46 10.77 2.73 11.30
N GLU A 47 9.92 1.93 11.94
CA GLU A 47 10.17 0.51 12.18
C GLU A 47 10.31 -0.27 10.86
N ILE A 48 9.42 -0.04 9.90
CA ILE A 48 9.46 -0.68 8.59
C ILE A 48 10.70 -0.24 7.79
N VAL A 49 11.10 1.03 7.87
CA VAL A 49 12.33 1.52 7.23
C VAL A 49 13.57 0.87 7.84
N CYS A 50 13.62 0.76 9.16
CA CYS A 50 14.71 0.12 9.90
C CYS A 50 14.83 -1.38 9.59
N ALA A 51 13.69 -2.08 9.50
CA ALA A 51 13.64 -3.50 9.13
C ALA A 51 13.90 -3.75 7.63
N GLY A 52 13.88 -2.68 6.82
CA GLY A 52 14.06 -2.76 5.38
C GLY A 52 15.40 -3.37 4.97
N ARG A 53 15.36 -4.30 4.01
CA ARG A 53 16.56 -4.96 3.48
C ARG A 53 17.23 -4.07 2.44
N PRO A 54 18.57 -3.97 2.44
CA PRO A 54 19.29 -3.24 1.41
C PRO A 54 19.08 -3.91 0.06
N GLY A 55 18.73 -3.11 -0.94
CA GLY A 55 18.59 -3.48 -2.34
C GLY A 55 19.71 -2.88 -3.20
N PRO A 56 19.66 -3.10 -4.52
CA PRO A 56 20.61 -2.52 -5.46
C PRO A 56 20.66 -1.00 -5.35
N SER A 57 21.84 -0.42 -5.55
CA SER A 57 22.07 1.03 -5.57
C SER A 57 21.63 1.76 -4.29
N GLY A 58 21.66 1.10 -3.13
CA GLY A 58 21.32 1.70 -1.84
C GLY A 58 19.81 1.84 -1.59
N THR A 59 18.95 1.31 -2.46
CA THR A 59 17.50 1.26 -2.23
C THR A 59 17.16 0.37 -1.03
N ARG A 60 16.00 0.57 -0.40
CA ARG A 60 15.51 -0.31 0.68
C ARG A 60 14.26 -1.03 0.22
N GLY A 61 14.24 -2.35 0.31
CA GLY A 61 13.03 -3.15 0.09
C GLY A 61 12.37 -3.51 1.41
N ILE A 62 11.07 -3.78 1.38
CA ILE A 62 10.35 -4.40 2.49
C ILE A 62 10.07 -5.85 2.12
N ALA A 63 10.40 -6.78 3.03
CA ALA A 63 10.04 -8.18 2.90
C ALA A 63 9.14 -8.61 4.05
N GLU A 64 9.52 -8.24 5.27
CA GLU A 64 8.86 -8.61 6.52
C GLU A 64 8.74 -7.37 7.42
N GLY A 65 7.76 -7.36 8.32
CA GLY A 65 7.53 -6.31 9.31
C GLY A 65 6.13 -6.35 9.91
N PRO A 66 5.84 -5.55 10.95
CA PRO A 66 4.55 -5.56 11.61
C PRO A 66 3.43 -5.01 10.73
N SER A 67 2.20 -5.47 11.00
CA SER A 67 0.98 -4.84 10.48
C SER A 67 0.50 -3.74 11.43
N LEU A 68 -0.22 -2.76 10.90
CA LEU A 68 -0.79 -1.64 11.66
C LEU A 68 -2.29 -1.54 11.40
N LEU A 69 -3.07 -1.56 12.48
CA LEU A 69 -4.51 -1.27 12.46
C LEU A 69 -4.75 0.19 12.87
N ILE A 70 -5.39 0.95 11.98
CA ILE A 70 -5.84 2.31 12.23
C ILE A 70 -7.35 2.25 12.44
N ALA A 71 -7.79 2.35 13.69
CA ALA A 71 -9.19 2.23 14.09
C ALA A 71 -9.75 3.56 14.62
N GLY A 72 -11.03 3.82 14.40
CA GLY A 72 -11.73 4.99 14.92
C GLY A 72 -12.94 5.38 14.08
N PRO A 73 -13.78 6.33 14.54
CA PRO A 73 -15.02 6.71 13.85
C PRO A 73 -14.84 7.13 12.39
N THR A 74 -15.91 7.10 11.60
CA THR A 74 -15.89 7.63 10.23
C THR A 74 -15.51 9.11 10.24
N GLY A 75 -14.70 9.53 9.25
CA GLY A 75 -14.28 10.93 9.11
C GLY A 75 -13.04 11.34 9.93
N THR A 76 -12.41 10.44 10.70
CA THR A 76 -11.22 10.76 11.51
C THR A 76 -9.88 10.69 10.77
N GLY A 77 -9.89 10.58 9.43
CA GLY A 77 -8.66 10.60 8.63
C GLY A 77 -7.86 9.29 8.56
N LYS A 78 -8.43 8.14 8.97
CA LYS A 78 -7.72 6.83 8.95
C LYS A 78 -7.10 6.48 7.59
N THR A 79 -7.88 6.57 6.51
CA THR A 79 -7.41 6.34 5.15
C THR A 79 -6.34 7.35 4.73
N HIS A 80 -6.47 8.61 5.19
CA HIS A 80 -5.44 9.63 4.96
C HIS A 80 -4.13 9.26 5.65
N GLN A 81 -4.17 8.84 6.92
CA GLN A 81 -2.98 8.35 7.62
C GLN A 81 -2.35 7.13 6.93
N ALA A 82 -3.17 6.19 6.45
CA ALA A 82 -2.67 5.00 5.76
C ALA A 82 -1.94 5.34 4.44
N TYR A 83 -2.52 6.18 3.59
CA TYR A 83 -1.82 6.66 2.38
C TYR A 83 -0.62 7.54 2.74
N GLY A 84 -0.71 8.34 3.80
CA GLY A 84 0.41 9.11 4.35
C GLY A 84 1.59 8.22 4.73
N ALA A 85 1.34 7.06 5.33
CA ALA A 85 2.36 6.07 5.66
C ALA A 85 3.03 5.49 4.41
N VAL A 86 2.25 5.11 3.39
CA VAL A 86 2.78 4.65 2.10
C VAL A 86 3.68 5.71 1.46
N ARG A 87 3.23 6.97 1.44
CA ARG A 87 4.02 8.09 0.89
C ARG A 87 5.29 8.34 1.70
N ALA A 88 5.22 8.25 3.03
CA ALA A 88 6.38 8.42 3.91
C ALA A 88 7.44 7.33 3.69
N LEU A 89 7.04 6.06 3.51
CA LEU A 89 7.96 4.97 3.14
C LEU A 89 8.69 5.26 1.83
N LEU A 90 7.96 5.68 0.79
CA LEU A 90 8.54 6.00 -0.52
C LEU A 90 9.50 7.19 -0.46
N ALA A 91 9.14 8.22 0.32
CA ALA A 91 9.97 9.39 0.58
C ALA A 91 11.25 9.04 1.36
N ALA A 92 11.18 8.07 2.27
CA ALA A 92 12.33 7.52 2.99
C ALA A 92 13.24 6.62 2.13
N GLY A 93 13.01 6.56 0.81
CA GLY A 93 13.83 5.79 -0.12
C GLY A 93 13.47 4.31 -0.19
N VAL A 94 12.38 3.88 0.47
CA VAL A 94 11.88 2.52 0.32
C VAL A 94 11.31 2.34 -1.09
N ARG A 95 11.67 1.25 -1.73
CA ARG A 95 11.19 0.83 -3.05
C ARG A 95 10.48 -0.50 -2.88
N LEU A 96 9.17 -0.48 -3.08
CA LEU A 96 8.35 -1.67 -2.91
C LEU A 96 7.21 -1.71 -3.93
N ARG A 97 6.77 -2.93 -4.22
CA ARG A 97 5.42 -3.14 -4.76
C ARG A 97 4.43 -3.05 -3.60
N TRP A 98 3.34 -2.35 -3.82
CA TRP A 98 2.26 -2.24 -2.85
C TRP A 98 0.92 -2.33 -3.56
N GLU A 99 -0.08 -2.82 -2.86
CA GLU A 99 -1.47 -2.83 -3.30
C GLU A 99 -2.35 -2.07 -2.31
N ALA A 100 -3.38 -1.40 -2.82
CA ALA A 100 -4.42 -0.79 -2.01
C ALA A 100 -5.79 -1.18 -2.54
N VAL A 101 -6.67 -1.60 -1.63
CA VAL A 101 -8.02 -2.02 -1.96
C VAL A 101 -8.93 -1.76 -0.77
N THR A 102 -10.16 -1.32 -1.02
CA THR A 102 -11.19 -1.30 0.04
C THR A 102 -11.69 -2.73 0.26
N ALA A 103 -12.15 -3.06 1.46
CA ALA A 103 -12.74 -4.37 1.71
C ALA A 103 -13.93 -4.65 0.77
N ALA A 104 -14.78 -3.64 0.52
CA ALA A 104 -15.88 -3.76 -0.44
C ALA A 104 -15.40 -4.09 -1.87
N ASP A 105 -14.37 -3.40 -2.37
CA ASP A 105 -13.81 -3.67 -3.70
C ASP A 105 -13.12 -5.03 -3.76
N LEU A 106 -12.44 -5.45 -2.69
CA LEU A 106 -11.82 -6.77 -2.59
C LEU A 106 -12.88 -7.85 -2.80
N TYR A 107 -13.97 -7.79 -2.04
CA TYR A 107 -15.06 -8.75 -2.16
C TYR A 107 -15.73 -8.66 -3.54
N ALA A 108 -15.94 -7.47 -4.08
CA ALA A 108 -16.49 -7.33 -5.43
C ALA A 108 -15.60 -7.99 -6.51
N ARG A 109 -14.27 -7.85 -6.39
CA ARG A 109 -13.29 -8.44 -7.32
C ARG A 109 -13.21 -9.97 -7.22
N LEU A 110 -13.33 -10.51 -6.02
CA LEU A 110 -13.24 -11.95 -5.75
C LEU A 110 -14.56 -12.70 -5.93
N ARG A 111 -15.66 -11.98 -6.14
CA ARG A 111 -16.98 -12.60 -6.30
C ARG A 111 -16.98 -13.57 -7.49
N PRO A 112 -17.36 -14.85 -7.30
CA PRO A 112 -17.33 -15.86 -8.35
C PRO A 112 -18.09 -15.42 -9.60
N ARG A 113 -17.40 -15.49 -10.74
CA ARG A 113 -17.96 -15.22 -12.08
C ARG A 113 -17.19 -16.01 -13.13
N PRO A 114 -17.82 -16.39 -14.27
CA PRO A 114 -17.15 -17.18 -15.30
C PRO A 114 -15.82 -16.56 -15.73
N GLY A 115 -14.76 -17.37 -15.77
CA GLY A 115 -13.42 -16.95 -16.19
C GLY A 115 -12.59 -16.19 -15.15
N LEU A 116 -13.11 -15.93 -13.96
CA LEU A 116 -12.32 -15.35 -12.86
C LEU A 116 -11.54 -16.44 -12.11
N ASP A 117 -10.24 -16.20 -11.94
CA ASP A 117 -9.39 -16.97 -11.02
C ASP A 117 -9.24 -16.19 -9.70
N ALA A 118 -10.23 -16.35 -8.81
CA ALA A 118 -10.27 -15.63 -7.54
C ALA A 118 -9.11 -16.03 -6.61
N GLU A 119 -8.64 -17.28 -6.70
CA GLU A 119 -7.52 -17.78 -5.91
C GLU A 119 -6.20 -17.10 -6.30
N ARG A 120 -5.97 -16.88 -7.59
CA ARG A 120 -4.81 -16.12 -8.06
C ARG A 120 -4.84 -14.66 -7.62
N GLU A 121 -6.00 -14.02 -7.65
CA GLU A 121 -6.17 -12.64 -7.16
C GLU A 121 -5.89 -12.55 -5.66
N LEU A 122 -6.46 -13.46 -4.87
CA LEU A 122 -6.22 -13.55 -3.43
C LEU A 122 -4.73 -13.81 -3.14
N HIS A 123 -4.08 -14.72 -3.87
CA HIS A 123 -2.64 -14.98 -3.73
C HIS A 123 -1.78 -13.77 -4.07
N THR A 124 -2.19 -12.96 -5.05
CA THR A 124 -1.48 -11.73 -5.43
C THR A 124 -1.48 -10.73 -4.27
N LEU A 125 -2.64 -10.52 -3.64
CA LEU A 125 -2.77 -9.66 -2.46
C LEU A 125 -2.10 -10.27 -1.22
N ALA A 126 -2.11 -11.59 -1.06
CA ALA A 126 -1.48 -12.26 0.07
C ALA A 126 0.05 -12.21 0.01
N ARG A 127 0.64 -12.08 -1.19
CA ARG A 127 2.10 -12.11 -1.40
C ARG A 127 2.72 -10.74 -1.70
N CYS A 128 1.93 -9.71 -1.97
CA CYS A 128 2.50 -8.38 -2.21
C CYS A 128 3.26 -7.86 -0.97
N PRO A 129 4.39 -7.16 -1.13
CA PRO A 129 5.22 -6.69 -0.01
C PRO A 129 4.47 -5.83 1.01
N LEU A 130 3.60 -4.93 0.54
CA LEU A 130 2.75 -4.10 1.39
C LEU A 130 1.32 -4.11 0.85
N LEU A 131 0.36 -4.30 1.75
CA LEU A 131 -1.06 -4.20 1.44
C LEU A 131 -1.69 -3.12 2.31
N LEU A 132 -2.41 -2.20 1.67
CA LEU A 132 -3.40 -1.35 2.33
C LEU A 132 -4.79 -1.97 2.10
N LEU A 133 -5.38 -2.48 3.17
CA LEU A 133 -6.76 -2.96 3.17
C LEU A 133 -7.62 -1.95 3.95
N ASP A 134 -8.33 -1.12 3.20
CA ASP A 134 -9.09 0.00 3.73
C ASP A 134 -10.54 -0.41 4.06
N ASP A 135 -11.06 0.14 5.15
CA ASP A 135 -12.47 0.10 5.54
C ASP A 135 -13.06 -1.32 5.72
N ILE A 136 -12.34 -2.18 6.44
CA ILE A 136 -12.77 -3.57 6.74
C ILE A 136 -14.10 -3.60 7.50
N GLY A 137 -14.42 -2.53 8.22
CA GLY A 137 -15.63 -2.39 9.03
C GLY A 137 -16.92 -2.06 8.27
N ALA A 138 -16.83 -1.57 7.04
CA ALA A 138 -18.01 -1.07 6.32
C ALA A 138 -18.81 -2.15 5.58
N ALA A 139 -18.20 -3.31 5.30
CA ALA A 139 -18.89 -4.40 4.64
C ALA A 139 -19.72 -5.22 5.64
N LYS A 140 -20.96 -5.58 5.26
CA LYS A 140 -21.73 -6.56 6.02
C LYS A 140 -21.00 -7.90 5.98
N GLY A 141 -20.62 -8.40 7.17
CA GLY A 141 -20.03 -9.73 7.32
C GLY A 141 -21.00 -10.79 6.77
N SER A 142 -20.54 -11.50 5.76
CA SER A 142 -21.05 -12.81 5.36
C SER A 142 -19.96 -13.85 5.64
N GLU A 143 -20.34 -15.12 5.83
CA GLU A 143 -19.38 -16.22 6.04
C GLU A 143 -18.28 -16.21 4.96
N TRP A 144 -18.67 -15.95 3.70
CA TRP A 144 -17.74 -15.87 2.58
C TRP A 144 -16.74 -14.71 2.70
N THR A 145 -17.19 -13.51 3.07
CA THR A 145 -16.27 -12.36 3.26
C THR A 145 -15.38 -12.52 4.48
N GLU A 146 -15.88 -13.17 5.53
CA GLU A 146 -15.11 -13.49 6.73
C GLU A 146 -14.02 -14.51 6.42
N GLU A 147 -14.35 -15.58 5.68
CA GLU A 147 -13.39 -16.58 5.22
C GLU A 147 -12.29 -15.95 4.36
N LEU A 148 -12.65 -15.12 3.37
CA LEU A 148 -11.67 -14.44 2.52
C LEU A 148 -10.74 -13.53 3.31
N THR A 149 -11.30 -12.75 4.24
CA THR A 149 -10.51 -11.87 5.10
C THR A 149 -9.58 -12.67 5.98
N TYR A 150 -10.08 -13.73 6.62
CA TYR A 150 -9.27 -14.62 7.44
C TYR A 150 -8.12 -15.22 6.63
N ARG A 151 -8.39 -15.80 5.47
CA ARG A 151 -7.36 -16.41 4.60
C ARG A 151 -6.29 -15.40 4.20
N LEU A 152 -6.70 -14.19 3.80
CA LEU A 152 -5.78 -13.12 3.41
C LEU A 152 -4.90 -12.66 4.58
N ILE A 153 -5.52 -12.33 5.71
CA ILE A 153 -4.82 -11.81 6.88
C ILE A 153 -3.93 -12.88 7.50
N ASN A 154 -4.41 -14.12 7.62
CA ASN A 154 -3.65 -15.23 8.19
C ASN A 154 -2.37 -15.50 7.37
N HIS A 155 -2.48 -15.62 6.03
CA HIS A 155 -1.29 -15.79 5.19
C HIS A 155 -0.34 -14.60 5.32
N ARG A 156 -0.83 -13.36 5.41
CA ARG A 156 0.07 -12.20 5.56
C ARG A 156 0.74 -12.20 6.94
N TYR A 157 0.02 -12.58 7.99
CA TYR A 157 0.53 -12.70 9.35
C TYR A 157 1.63 -13.78 9.47
N GLU A 158 1.37 -15.00 8.98
CA GLU A 158 2.31 -16.13 9.02
C GLU A 158 3.65 -15.83 8.33
N TYR A 159 3.64 -14.99 7.30
CA TYR A 159 4.82 -14.59 6.53
C TYR A 159 5.32 -13.19 6.89
N LEU A 160 4.87 -12.63 8.02
CA LEU A 160 5.24 -11.31 8.54
C LEU A 160 5.13 -10.19 7.49
N ARG A 161 4.14 -10.26 6.60
CA ARG A 161 3.97 -9.28 5.52
C ARG A 161 3.23 -8.05 6.05
N PRO A 162 3.86 -6.86 6.03
CA PRO A 162 3.25 -5.65 6.57
C PRO A 162 1.91 -5.34 5.91
N THR A 163 0.90 -5.04 6.72
CA THR A 163 -0.44 -4.69 6.26
C THR A 163 -0.93 -3.45 6.99
N LEU A 164 -1.32 -2.43 6.24
CA LEU A 164 -2.05 -1.28 6.76
C LEU A 164 -3.54 -1.59 6.69
N LEU A 165 -4.19 -1.62 7.84
CA LEU A 165 -5.61 -1.95 7.98
C LEU A 165 -6.33 -0.71 8.48
N THR A 166 -7.49 -0.37 7.92
CA THR A 166 -8.36 0.66 8.51
C THR A 166 -9.72 0.09 8.86
N THR A 167 -10.30 0.56 9.96
CA THR A 167 -11.65 0.16 10.39
C THR A 167 -12.36 1.28 11.12
N ASN A 168 -13.68 1.37 10.91
CA ASN A 168 -14.57 2.21 11.69
C ASN A 168 -15.30 1.46 12.81
N LEU A 169 -15.06 0.15 12.95
CA LEU A 169 -15.65 -0.64 14.02
C LEU A 169 -14.99 -0.33 15.38
N PRO A 170 -15.76 -0.24 16.47
CA PRO A 170 -15.22 -0.22 17.82
C PRO A 170 -14.38 -1.48 18.08
N ILE A 171 -13.17 -1.31 18.64
CA ILE A 171 -12.27 -2.44 19.01
C ILE A 171 -12.93 -3.49 19.93
N PRO A 172 -13.87 -3.15 20.86
CA PRO A 172 -14.61 -4.17 21.61
C PRO A 172 -15.44 -5.15 20.76
N GLN A 173 -15.59 -4.89 19.46
CA GLN A 173 -16.33 -5.72 18.50
C GLN A 173 -15.41 -6.59 17.62
N LEU A 174 -14.09 -6.46 17.74
CA LEU A 174 -13.14 -7.40 17.16
C LEU A 174 -12.99 -8.56 18.16
N ARG A 175 -13.83 -9.59 18.03
CA ARG A 175 -13.67 -10.85 18.75
C ARG A 175 -12.80 -11.81 17.98
#